data_AF-A0A2I0J362-F1
#
_entry.id   AF-A0A2I0J362-F1
#
_cell.length_a   1.000
_cell.length_b   1.000
_cell.length_c   1.000
_cell.angle_alpha   90.00
_cell.angle_beta   90.00
_cell.angle_gamma   90.00
#
_symmetry.space_group_name_H-M   'P 1'
#
loop_
_entity.id
_entity.type
_entity.pdbx_description
1 polymer ?
#
loop_
_entity_poly.entity_id
_entity_poly.type
_entity_poly.pdbx_seq_one_letter_code
_entity_poly.pdbx_strand_id
1 'polypeptide(L)'
;MKVGIDSKGTDPSAGIKVGIDPSSEINVSIDSKGTDPSAGIKVGIDPSSEINVSIDSKGTDPSAGIKVGIDPSSEINVSIDSKGTDPSAGIKVGIDPSSEINVSIDSKGTDPSAGIKVGIDPSSEINVSIDSKGTDPSAGIKVGIDPSSEINVSIDSKGTDPSAEIKVGIDPKGIFPYAEIKVGIDSKGIYPSAEIKVGIDTKGIEPKGTDPGAIIKVGIEPKGLT
;
A
#
# COMPACT_ATOMS: atom_id res chain seq x y z
N MET A 1 -13.04 -10.39 -16.26
CA MET A 1 -12.71 -11.73 -15.68
C MET A 1 -12.82 -11.71 -14.17
N LYS A 2 -13.34 -12.78 -13.54
CA LYS A 2 -13.38 -12.92 -12.08
C LYS A 2 -12.70 -14.22 -11.65
N VAL A 3 -11.75 -14.14 -10.73
CA VAL A 3 -11.04 -15.28 -10.12
C VAL A 3 -11.15 -15.14 -8.62
N GLY A 4 -11.76 -16.12 -7.95
CA GLY A 4 -11.99 -16.08 -6.51
C GLY A 4 -11.73 -17.41 -5.85
N ILE A 5 -11.14 -17.40 -4.65
CA ILE A 5 -11.03 -18.58 -3.78
C ILE A 5 -11.69 -18.25 -2.44
N ASP A 6 -12.53 -19.16 -1.95
CA ASP A 6 -12.99 -19.20 -0.56
C ASP A 6 -12.34 -20.41 0.11
N SER A 7 -11.48 -20.18 1.10
CA SER A 7 -10.69 -21.21 1.77
C SER A 7 -11.01 -21.24 3.26
N LYS A 8 -11.55 -22.37 3.71
CA LYS A 8 -11.98 -22.58 5.10
C LYS A 8 -11.34 -23.85 5.67
N GLY A 9 -10.93 -23.80 6.93
CA GLY A 9 -10.34 -24.96 7.62
C GLY A 9 -9.73 -24.52 8.95
N THR A 10 -8.96 -25.41 9.59
CA THR A 10 -8.14 -25.01 10.74
C THR A 10 -7.07 -24.03 10.28
N ASP A 11 -6.17 -24.43 9.39
CA ASP A 11 -5.11 -23.53 8.88
C ASP A 11 -5.08 -23.58 7.34
N PRO A 12 -6.11 -23.05 6.67
CA PRO A 12 -6.20 -23.14 5.23
C PRO A 12 -5.13 -22.26 4.55
N SER A 13 -4.63 -22.74 3.41
CA SER A 13 -3.73 -22.00 2.54
C SER A 13 -4.38 -21.79 1.17
N ALA A 14 -4.42 -20.55 0.70
CA ALA A 14 -4.99 -20.18 -0.60
C ALA A 14 -4.01 -19.32 -1.40
N GLY A 15 -3.91 -19.60 -2.69
CA GLY A 15 -3.00 -18.90 -3.59
C GLY A 15 -3.61 -18.68 -4.97
N ILE A 16 -3.53 -17.46 -5.49
CA ILE A 16 -3.88 -17.14 -6.87
C ILE A 16 -2.66 -16.56 -7.59
N LYS A 17 -2.40 -17.07 -8.80
CA LYS A 17 -1.45 -16.47 -9.73
C LYS A 17 -2.15 -16.14 -11.05
N VAL A 18 -2.13 -14.87 -11.44
CA VAL A 18 -2.71 -14.38 -12.70
C VAL A 18 -1.61 -13.77 -13.56
N GLY A 19 -1.61 -14.14 -14.85
CA GLY A 19 -0.64 -13.67 -15.84
C GLY A 19 -1.23 -13.71 -17.25
N ILE A 20 -2.20 -12.85 -17.49
CA ILE A 20 -2.94 -12.69 -18.74
C ILE A 20 -2.99 -11.20 -19.11
N ASP A 21 -3.20 -10.85 -20.37
CA ASP A 21 -3.47 -9.47 -20.81
C ASP A 21 -4.95 -9.41 -21.26
N PRO A 22 -5.89 -9.09 -20.33
CA PRO A 22 -7.29 -9.02 -20.65
C PRO A 22 -7.69 -7.59 -20.96
N SER A 23 -8.48 -7.44 -22.02
CA SER A 23 -9.13 -6.17 -22.41
C SER A 23 -10.43 -5.89 -21.63
N SER A 24 -10.60 -6.47 -20.45
CA SER A 24 -11.82 -6.39 -19.64
C SER A 24 -11.48 -6.30 -18.16
N GLU A 25 -12.36 -5.68 -17.37
CA GLU A 25 -12.25 -5.57 -15.91
C GLU A 25 -11.83 -6.89 -15.25
N ILE A 26 -10.91 -6.84 -14.30
CA ILE A 26 -10.39 -8.02 -13.60
C ILE A 26 -10.65 -7.90 -12.12
N ASN A 27 -11.29 -8.93 -11.56
CA ASN A 27 -11.47 -9.08 -10.13
C ASN A 27 -10.75 -10.35 -9.66
N VAL A 28 -9.73 -10.20 -8.82
CA VAL A 28 -8.97 -11.31 -8.22
C VAL A 28 -9.11 -11.23 -6.70
N SER A 29 -9.70 -12.24 -6.07
CA SER A 29 -9.94 -12.20 -4.63
C SER A 29 -9.69 -13.51 -3.90
N ILE A 30 -9.24 -13.45 -2.66
CA ILE A 30 -9.21 -14.59 -1.73
C ILE A 30 -9.97 -14.22 -0.46
N ASP A 31 -10.91 -15.06 -0.05
CA ASP A 31 -11.51 -15.06 1.29
C ASP A 31 -10.93 -16.28 2.04
N SER A 32 -10.15 -16.05 3.08
CA SER A 32 -9.48 -17.11 3.86
C SER A 32 -9.88 -17.04 5.33
N LYS A 33 -10.47 -18.11 5.85
CA LYS A 33 -10.95 -18.19 7.24
C LYS A 33 -10.45 -19.44 7.96
N GLY A 34 -9.82 -19.28 9.10
CA GLY A 34 -9.36 -20.39 9.94
C GLY A 34 -8.85 -19.92 11.30
N THR A 35 -8.13 -20.79 12.00
CA THR A 35 -7.23 -20.42 13.09
C THR A 35 -6.10 -19.58 12.50
N ASP A 36 -5.20 -20.13 11.69
CA ASP A 36 -4.08 -19.35 11.13
C ASP A 36 -4.04 -19.42 9.59
N PRO A 37 -5.02 -18.81 8.90
CA PRO A 37 -5.10 -18.89 7.44
C PRO A 37 -3.96 -18.13 6.75
N SER A 38 -3.51 -18.67 5.63
CA SER A 38 -2.52 -18.03 4.75
C SER A 38 -3.10 -17.76 3.36
N ALA A 39 -3.01 -16.52 2.89
CA ALA A 39 -3.54 -16.11 1.59
C ALA A 39 -2.51 -15.32 0.78
N GLY A 40 -2.34 -15.69 -0.49
CA GLY A 40 -1.37 -15.08 -1.38
C GLY A 40 -1.92 -14.80 -2.78
N ILE A 41 -1.81 -13.56 -3.26
CA ILE A 41 -2.13 -13.22 -4.65
C ILE A 41 -0.88 -12.70 -5.36
N LYS A 42 -0.60 -13.24 -6.55
CA LYS A 42 0.40 -12.70 -7.47
C LYS A 42 -0.24 -12.36 -8.81
N VAL A 43 -0.16 -11.10 -9.21
CA VAL A 43 -0.71 -10.59 -10.46
C VAL A 43 0.41 -9.97 -11.28
N GLY A 44 0.53 -10.37 -12.55
CA GLY A 44 1.47 -9.79 -13.50
C GLY A 44 0.85 -9.68 -14.88
N ILE A 45 0.31 -8.51 -15.22
CA ILE A 45 -0.62 -8.29 -16.34
C ILE A 45 -0.46 -6.87 -16.89
N ASP A 46 -0.88 -6.62 -18.13
CA ASP A 46 -0.91 -5.29 -18.76
C ASP A 46 -2.34 -5.04 -19.26
N PRO A 47 -3.28 -4.68 -18.38
CA PRO A 47 -4.68 -4.60 -18.75
C PRO A 47 -5.06 -3.19 -19.17
N SER A 48 -5.89 -3.11 -20.20
CA SER A 48 -6.52 -1.86 -20.64
C SER A 48 -7.82 -1.55 -19.89
N SER A 49 -8.01 -2.08 -18.68
CA SER A 49 -9.27 -2.00 -17.92
C SER A 49 -9.00 -2.08 -16.41
N GLU A 50 -10.01 -1.71 -15.63
CA GLU A 50 -9.95 -1.68 -14.16
C GLU A 50 -9.52 -3.03 -13.56
N ILE A 51 -8.69 -2.97 -12.52
CA ILE A 51 -8.20 -4.14 -11.79
C ILE A 51 -8.50 -3.99 -10.30
N ASN A 52 -9.18 -4.97 -9.76
CA ASN A 52 -9.42 -5.11 -8.33
C ASN A 52 -8.73 -6.38 -7.83
N VAL A 53 -7.78 -6.24 -6.90
CA VAL A 53 -7.05 -7.34 -6.28
C VAL A 53 -7.22 -7.25 -4.76
N SER A 54 -7.85 -8.25 -4.15
CA SER A 54 -8.14 -8.19 -2.71
C SER A 54 -7.94 -9.50 -1.96
N ILE A 55 -7.57 -9.39 -0.69
CA ILE A 55 -7.58 -10.52 0.25
C ILE A 55 -8.39 -10.11 1.49
N ASP A 56 -9.36 -10.92 1.87
CA ASP A 56 -10.00 -10.91 3.18
C ASP A 56 -9.49 -12.12 3.96
N SER A 57 -8.75 -11.90 5.05
CA SER A 57 -8.19 -12.96 5.87
C SER A 57 -8.62 -12.82 7.32
N LYS A 58 -9.26 -13.85 7.88
CA LYS A 58 -9.78 -13.85 9.25
C LYS A 58 -9.33 -15.08 10.02
N GLY A 59 -8.70 -14.87 11.17
CA GLY A 59 -8.33 -15.96 12.07
C GLY A 59 -7.79 -15.47 13.41
N THR A 60 -7.05 -16.31 14.11
CA THR A 60 -6.16 -15.93 15.20
C THR A 60 -4.99 -15.17 14.60
N ASP A 61 -4.09 -15.79 13.84
CA ASP A 61 -2.92 -15.09 13.29
C ASP A 61 -2.85 -15.17 11.75
N PRO A 62 -3.81 -14.56 11.03
CA PRO A 62 -3.88 -14.67 9.58
C PRO A 62 -2.69 -13.97 8.91
N SER A 63 -2.19 -14.60 7.84
CA SER A 63 -1.14 -14.05 6.97
C SER A 63 -1.66 -13.78 5.56
N ALA A 64 -1.55 -12.54 5.10
CA ALA A 64 -2.03 -12.11 3.78
C ALA A 64 -0.95 -11.36 3.00
N GLY A 65 -0.76 -11.76 1.73
CA GLY A 65 0.26 -11.18 0.87
C GLY A 65 -0.23 -10.93 -0.55
N ILE A 66 -0.10 -9.70 -1.05
CA ILE A 66 -0.35 -9.38 -2.46
C ILE A 66 0.94 -8.89 -3.13
N LYS A 67 1.24 -9.44 -4.31
CA LYS A 67 2.28 -8.93 -5.20
C LYS A 67 1.69 -8.60 -6.57
N VAL A 68 1.76 -7.34 -6.96
CA VAL A 68 1.27 -6.84 -8.25
C VAL A 68 2.44 -6.24 -9.03
N GLY A 69 2.56 -6.60 -10.31
CA GLY A 69 3.46 -5.97 -11.27
C GLY A 69 2.73 -5.74 -12.59
N ILE A 70 2.32 -4.51 -12.86
CA ILE A 70 1.38 -4.21 -13.96
C ILE A 70 1.73 -2.89 -14.64
N ASP A 71 1.29 -2.70 -15.88
CA ASP A 71 1.39 -1.45 -16.65
C ASP A 71 -0.01 -1.13 -17.18
N PRO A 72 -0.95 -0.67 -16.36
CA PRO A 72 -2.33 -0.51 -16.78
C PRO A 72 -2.62 0.90 -17.27
N SER A 73 -3.50 0.96 -18.25
CA SER A 73 -4.07 2.21 -18.73
C SER A 73 -5.39 2.57 -18.01
N SER A 74 -5.64 2.04 -16.81
CA SER A 74 -6.91 2.15 -16.08
C SER A 74 -6.71 2.03 -14.57
N GLU A 75 -7.78 2.28 -13.82
CA GLU A 75 -7.78 2.28 -12.35
C GLU A 75 -7.35 0.92 -11.75
N ILE A 76 -6.60 0.99 -10.65
CA ILE A 76 -6.12 -0.18 -9.92
C ILE A 76 -6.46 -0.01 -8.44
N ASN A 77 -7.16 -1.00 -7.91
CA ASN A 77 -7.40 -1.12 -6.48
C ASN A 77 -6.74 -2.41 -5.95
N VAL A 78 -5.82 -2.26 -5.01
CA VAL A 78 -5.15 -3.37 -4.33
C VAL A 78 -5.36 -3.26 -2.83
N SER A 79 -6.04 -4.23 -2.22
CA SER A 79 -6.38 -4.15 -0.80
C SER A 79 -6.20 -5.45 -0.03
N ILE A 80 -5.87 -5.33 1.26
CA ILE A 80 -5.93 -6.44 2.21
C ILE A 80 -6.77 -5.99 3.42
N ASP A 81 -7.77 -6.79 3.78
CA ASP A 81 -8.45 -6.73 5.07
C ASP A 81 -8.02 -7.95 5.88
N SER A 82 -7.27 -7.74 6.97
CA SER A 82 -6.76 -8.81 7.83
C SER A 82 -7.24 -8.61 9.27
N LYS A 83 -7.94 -9.59 9.82
CA LYS A 83 -8.49 -9.53 11.18
C LYS A 83 -8.11 -10.75 12.00
N GLY A 84 -7.49 -10.53 13.16
CA GLY A 84 -7.20 -11.59 14.11
C GLY A 84 -6.67 -11.09 15.44
N THR A 85 -5.96 -11.94 16.18
CA THR A 85 -5.07 -11.55 17.28
C THR A 85 -3.86 -10.85 16.68
N ASP A 86 -2.97 -11.53 15.95
CA ASP A 86 -1.76 -10.90 15.42
C ASP A 86 -1.66 -11.03 13.89
N PRO A 87 -2.57 -10.37 13.13
CA PRO A 87 -2.57 -10.46 11.68
C PRO A 87 -1.32 -9.86 11.05
N SER A 88 -0.80 -10.52 10.01
CA SER A 88 0.27 -9.99 9.16
C SER A 88 -0.23 -9.73 7.73
N ALA A 89 -0.08 -8.50 7.26
CA ALA A 89 -0.51 -8.09 5.93
C ALA A 89 0.61 -7.38 5.16
N GLY A 90 0.86 -7.81 3.93
CA GLY A 90 1.92 -7.28 3.08
C GLY A 90 1.47 -7.04 1.65
N ILE A 91 1.64 -5.81 1.14
CA ILE A 91 1.44 -5.49 -0.27
C ILE A 91 2.76 -5.04 -0.89
N LYS A 92 3.12 -5.65 -2.03
CA LYS A 92 4.19 -5.19 -2.89
C LYS A 92 3.68 -4.90 -4.29
N VAL A 93 3.88 -3.67 -4.73
CA VAL A 93 3.34 -3.16 -5.98
C VAL A 93 4.46 -2.49 -6.79
N GLY A 94 4.58 -2.85 -8.06
CA GLY A 94 5.49 -2.22 -9.03
C GLY A 94 4.70 -1.88 -10.28
N ILE A 95 4.49 -0.60 -10.56
CA ILE A 95 3.53 -0.16 -11.59
C ILE A 95 4.11 0.99 -12.40
N ASP A 96 3.83 1.00 -13.70
CA ASP A 96 3.97 2.15 -14.59
C ASP A 96 2.57 2.56 -15.07
N PRO A 97 1.79 3.32 -14.28
CA PRO A 97 0.39 3.56 -14.57
C PRO A 97 0.18 4.88 -15.30
N SER A 98 -0.80 4.88 -16.20
CA SER A 98 -1.37 6.12 -16.74
C SER A 98 -2.72 6.49 -16.09
N SER A 99 -3.06 5.96 -14.92
CA SER A 99 -4.35 6.13 -14.25
C SER A 99 -4.27 6.02 -12.72
N GLU A 100 -5.40 6.24 -12.03
CA GLU A 100 -5.50 6.26 -10.57
C GLU A 100 -5.11 4.91 -9.93
N ILE A 101 -4.36 4.98 -8.83
CA ILE A 101 -3.98 3.82 -8.03
C ILE A 101 -4.40 3.99 -6.58
N ASN A 102 -5.12 3.01 -6.06
CA ASN A 102 -5.42 2.89 -4.64
C ASN A 102 -4.79 1.60 -4.09
N VAL A 103 -3.89 1.73 -3.11
CA VAL A 103 -3.28 0.60 -2.39
C VAL A 103 -3.55 0.75 -0.90
N SER A 104 -4.23 -0.22 -0.29
CA SER A 104 -4.61 -0.11 1.12
C SER A 104 -4.45 -1.40 1.91
N ILE A 105 -4.16 -1.28 3.21
CA ILE A 105 -4.26 -2.37 4.17
C ILE A 105 -5.12 -1.89 5.34
N ASP A 106 -6.15 -2.66 5.68
CA ASP A 106 -6.88 -2.58 6.95
C ASP A 106 -6.49 -3.80 7.80
N SER A 107 -5.76 -3.58 8.89
CA SER A 107 -5.29 -4.65 9.78
C SER A 107 -5.80 -4.40 11.19
N LYS A 108 -6.54 -5.37 11.75
CA LYS A 108 -7.13 -5.25 13.09
C LYS A 108 -6.80 -6.47 13.94
N GLY A 109 -6.22 -6.22 15.12
CA GLY A 109 -5.99 -7.26 16.11
C GLY A 109 -5.44 -6.75 17.43
N THR A 110 -4.79 -7.62 18.20
CA THR A 110 -3.92 -7.26 19.31
C THR A 110 -2.66 -6.61 18.76
N ASP A 111 -1.79 -7.32 18.05
CA ASP A 111 -0.53 -6.72 17.55
C ASP A 111 -0.42 -6.85 16.02
N PRO A 112 -1.29 -6.17 15.25
CA PRO A 112 -1.29 -6.26 13.79
C PRO A 112 -0.01 -5.69 13.19
N SER A 113 0.51 -6.37 12.16
CA SER A 113 1.64 -5.93 11.35
C SER A 113 1.23 -5.69 9.90
N ALA A 114 1.44 -4.48 9.41
CA ALA A 114 1.04 -4.06 8.06
C ALA A 114 2.19 -3.39 7.32
N GLY A 115 2.45 -3.83 6.09
CA GLY A 115 3.54 -3.32 5.27
C GLY A 115 3.15 -3.10 3.81
N ILE A 116 3.34 -1.88 3.31
CA ILE A 116 3.20 -1.59 1.87
C ILE A 116 4.54 -1.16 1.28
N LYS A 117 4.90 -1.76 0.14
CA LYS A 117 6.04 -1.35 -0.68
C LYS A 117 5.57 -1.06 -2.09
N VAL A 118 5.71 0.19 -2.52
CA VAL A 118 5.33 0.63 -3.86
C VAL A 118 6.53 1.21 -4.59
N GLY A 119 6.76 0.76 -5.82
CA GLY A 119 7.64 1.43 -6.78
C GLY A 119 6.78 1.85 -7.97
N ILE A 120 6.75 3.14 -8.28
CA ILE A 120 5.87 3.67 -9.32
C ILE A 120 6.68 4.60 -10.22
N ASP A 121 6.40 4.53 -11.52
CA ASP A 121 6.74 5.57 -12.50
C ASP A 121 5.44 6.22 -12.99
N PRO A 122 4.76 7.05 -12.18
CA PRO A 122 3.39 7.46 -12.46
C PRO A 122 3.28 8.71 -13.31
N SER A 123 2.23 8.74 -14.11
CA SER A 123 1.62 9.96 -14.66
C SER A 123 0.23 10.28 -14.09
N SER A 124 -0.13 9.78 -12.91
CA SER A 124 -1.49 9.87 -12.34
C SER A 124 -1.56 9.89 -10.80
N GLU A 125 -2.76 10.09 -10.26
CA GLU A 125 -3.05 10.16 -8.82
C GLU A 125 -2.81 8.81 -8.12
N ILE A 126 -2.13 8.87 -6.98
CA ILE A 126 -1.80 7.69 -6.18
C ILE A 126 -2.20 7.88 -4.74
N ASN A 127 -2.95 6.92 -4.21
CA ASN A 127 -3.31 6.84 -2.80
C ASN A 127 -2.77 5.54 -2.19
N VAL A 128 -1.90 5.67 -1.18
CA VAL A 128 -1.35 4.54 -0.44
C VAL A 128 -1.66 4.72 1.03
N SER A 129 -2.38 3.77 1.64
CA SER A 129 -2.80 3.90 3.03
C SER A 129 -2.69 2.62 3.85
N ILE A 130 -2.42 2.77 5.15
CA ILE A 130 -2.56 1.69 6.13
C ILE A 130 -3.45 2.20 7.26
N ASP A 131 -4.48 1.43 7.61
CA ASP A 131 -5.24 1.56 8.85
C ASP A 131 -4.92 0.34 9.73
N SER A 132 -4.18 0.55 10.82
CA SER A 132 -3.76 -0.51 11.73
C SER A 132 -4.29 -0.25 13.13
N LYS A 133 -5.08 -1.17 13.69
CA LYS A 133 -5.69 -1.01 15.02
C LYS A 133 -5.41 -2.21 15.92
N GLY A 134 -4.84 -1.95 17.08
CA GLY A 134 -4.62 -2.96 18.11
C GLY A 134 -4.07 -2.43 19.43
N THR A 135 -3.40 -3.26 20.21
CA THR A 135 -2.61 -2.89 21.38
C THR A 135 -1.24 -2.36 20.97
N ASP A 136 -0.47 -3.09 20.18
CA ASP A 136 0.81 -2.63 19.61
C ASP A 136 0.81 -2.81 18.07
N PRO A 137 0.04 -1.98 17.33
CA PRO A 137 0.04 -2.05 15.88
C PRO A 137 1.36 -1.52 15.29
N SER A 138 1.92 -2.27 14.35
CA SER A 138 3.07 -1.86 13.55
C SER A 138 2.68 -1.65 12.08
N ALA A 139 2.98 -0.47 11.55
CA ALA A 139 2.64 -0.08 10.19
C ALA A 139 3.82 0.57 9.46
N GLY A 140 4.10 0.11 8.24
CA GLY A 140 5.21 0.63 7.44
C GLY A 140 4.86 0.82 5.97
N ILE A 141 5.07 2.02 5.45
CA ILE A 141 4.96 2.31 4.02
C ILE A 141 6.32 2.71 3.46
N LYS A 142 6.71 2.07 2.36
CA LYS A 142 7.86 2.51 1.54
C LYS A 142 7.41 2.78 0.11
N VAL A 143 7.64 4.00 -0.37
CA VAL A 143 7.31 4.44 -1.73
C VAL A 143 8.58 4.92 -2.44
N GLY A 144 8.79 4.46 -3.67
CA GLY A 144 9.76 5.03 -4.61
C GLY A 144 9.02 5.53 -5.84
N ILE A 145 9.20 6.80 -6.21
CA ILE A 145 8.39 7.48 -7.23
C ILE A 145 9.25 8.33 -8.17
N ASP A 146 8.90 8.35 -9.45
CA ASP A 146 9.23 9.44 -10.39
C ASP A 146 8.05 10.42 -10.44
N PRO A 147 8.15 11.59 -9.79
CA PRO A 147 6.98 12.38 -9.49
C PRO A 147 6.52 13.21 -10.70
N SER A 148 5.35 12.89 -11.26
CA SER A 148 4.67 13.77 -12.22
C SER A 148 3.20 14.08 -11.89
N SER A 149 2.71 13.67 -10.71
CA SER A 149 1.29 13.76 -10.31
C SER A 149 1.07 13.87 -8.79
N GLU A 150 -0.20 13.92 -8.35
CA GLU A 150 -0.59 13.97 -6.93
C GLU A 150 -0.43 12.61 -6.24
N ILE A 151 0.21 12.62 -5.07
CA ILE A 151 0.54 11.40 -4.31
C ILE A 151 0.15 11.61 -2.85
N ASN A 152 -0.74 10.77 -2.35
CA ASN A 152 -1.17 10.74 -0.96
C ASN A 152 -0.69 9.44 -0.30
N VAL A 153 0.11 9.57 0.76
CA VAL A 153 0.58 8.43 1.55
C VAL A 153 0.19 8.65 3.00
N SER A 154 -0.55 7.72 3.59
CA SER A 154 -1.01 7.87 4.97
C SER A 154 -0.93 6.59 5.80
N ILE A 155 -0.66 6.76 7.09
CA ILE A 155 -0.83 5.71 8.10
C ILE A 155 -1.73 6.26 9.20
N ASP A 156 -2.80 5.53 9.50
CA ASP A 156 -3.59 5.68 10.73
C ASP A 156 -3.30 4.46 11.61
N SER A 157 -2.59 4.67 12.72
CA SER A 157 -2.21 3.60 13.66
C SER A 157 -2.79 3.90 15.04
N LYS A 158 -3.62 3.01 15.57
CA LYS A 158 -4.28 3.20 16.87
C LYS A 158 -4.03 2.04 17.81
N GLY A 159 -3.47 2.33 18.98
CA GLY A 159 -3.30 1.35 20.04
C GLY A 159 -2.75 1.90 21.35
N THR A 160 -2.20 1.03 22.19
CA THR A 160 -1.46 1.43 23.40
C THR A 160 -0.07 1.94 23.03
N ASP A 161 0.65 1.21 22.18
CA ASP A 161 2.02 1.54 21.75
C ASP A 161 2.13 1.48 20.22
N PRO A 162 1.39 2.31 19.46
CA PRO A 162 1.41 2.23 18.00
C PRO A 162 2.75 2.68 17.41
N SER A 163 3.26 1.91 16.45
CA SER A 163 4.47 2.24 15.68
C SER A 163 4.15 2.42 14.20
N ALA A 164 4.54 3.56 13.64
CA ALA A 164 4.30 3.89 12.23
C ALA A 164 5.53 4.50 11.55
N GLU A 165 5.90 4.00 10.37
CA GLU A 165 6.97 4.57 9.55
C GLU A 165 6.55 4.76 8.09
N ILE A 166 6.78 5.96 7.55
CA ILE A 166 6.70 6.24 6.11
C ILE A 166 8.09 6.59 5.58
N LYS A 167 8.51 5.91 4.51
CA LYS A 167 9.73 6.21 3.74
C LYS A 167 9.37 6.53 2.29
N VAL A 168 9.68 7.74 1.82
CA VAL A 168 9.48 8.16 0.43
C VAL A 168 10.82 8.47 -0.22
N GLY A 169 11.10 7.85 -1.36
CA GLY A 169 12.21 8.15 -2.25
C GLY A 169 11.70 8.74 -3.57
N ILE A 170 12.30 9.84 -4.00
CA ILE A 170 11.87 10.62 -5.17
C ILE A 170 13.03 10.70 -6.14
N ASP A 171 12.81 10.29 -7.40
CA ASP A 171 13.77 10.42 -8.49
C ASP A 171 13.18 11.35 -9.57
N PRO A 172 13.57 12.63 -9.64
CA PRO A 172 13.09 13.58 -10.63
C PRO A 172 13.86 13.37 -11.94
N LYS A 173 13.48 12.38 -12.75
CA LYS A 173 14.07 12.24 -14.10
C LYS A 173 13.42 13.17 -15.13
N GLY A 174 12.29 13.80 -14.82
CA GLY A 174 11.54 14.69 -15.71
C GLY A 174 11.86 16.19 -15.60
N ILE A 175 11.61 16.93 -16.70
CA ILE A 175 11.73 18.40 -16.82
C ILE A 175 10.53 19.14 -16.17
N PHE A 176 9.48 18.43 -15.76
CA PHE A 176 8.22 19.01 -15.26
C PHE A 176 7.94 18.62 -13.79
N PRO A 177 8.12 19.52 -12.83
CA PRO A 177 8.16 19.19 -11.41
C PRO A 177 6.93 19.71 -10.67
N TYR A 178 5.73 19.31 -11.09
CA TYR A 178 4.46 19.76 -10.47
C TYR A 178 3.73 18.63 -9.72
N ALA A 179 4.48 17.77 -9.03
CA ALA A 179 3.87 16.79 -8.13
C ALA A 179 3.53 17.42 -6.77
N GLU A 180 2.31 17.20 -6.30
CA GLU A 180 1.92 17.45 -4.90
C GLU A 180 2.00 16.13 -4.14
N ILE A 181 2.90 16.06 -3.17
CA ILE A 181 3.12 14.86 -2.35
C ILE A 181 2.64 15.16 -0.93
N LYS A 182 1.58 14.48 -0.49
CA LYS A 182 1.07 14.54 0.88
C LYS A 182 1.45 13.26 1.60
N VAL A 183 2.19 13.38 2.69
CA VAL A 183 2.56 12.26 3.56
C VAL A 183 2.10 12.54 4.98
N GLY A 184 1.39 11.58 5.57
CA GLY A 184 0.72 11.77 6.86
C GLY A 184 0.82 10.54 7.77
N ILE A 185 1.16 10.73 9.03
CA ILE A 185 0.97 9.71 10.07
C ILE A 185 0.05 10.27 11.15
N ASP A 186 -1.05 9.58 11.42
CA ASP A 186 -1.90 9.77 12.60
C ASP A 186 -1.67 8.56 13.52
N SER A 187 -0.94 8.75 14.62
CA SER A 187 -0.58 7.67 15.55
C SER A 187 -1.16 7.97 16.93
N LYS A 188 -2.16 7.20 17.37
CA LYS A 188 -2.90 7.46 18.61
C LYS A 188 -2.67 6.35 19.63
N GLY A 189 -2.10 6.68 20.78
CA GLY A 189 -1.90 5.72 21.88
C GLY A 189 -1.31 6.31 23.14
N ILE A 190 -0.92 5.47 24.09
CA ILE A 190 -0.20 5.90 25.30
C ILE A 190 1.25 6.24 24.96
N TYR A 191 1.89 5.40 24.13
CA TYR A 191 3.29 5.53 23.72
C TYR A 191 3.46 5.60 22.19
N PRO A 192 2.82 6.54 21.48
CA PRO A 192 2.88 6.53 20.02
C PRO A 192 4.29 6.85 19.49
N SER A 193 4.74 6.04 18.52
CA SER A 193 5.93 6.26 17.72
C SER A 193 5.56 6.48 16.25
N ALA A 194 6.11 7.53 15.65
CA ALA A 194 5.86 7.89 14.26
C ALA A 194 7.10 8.49 13.61
N GLU A 195 7.46 8.02 12.42
CA GLU A 195 8.58 8.56 11.65
C GLU A 195 8.24 8.70 10.17
N ILE A 196 8.55 9.87 9.59
CA ILE A 196 8.50 10.10 8.14
C ILE A 196 9.91 10.45 7.65
N LYS A 197 10.43 9.68 6.70
CA LYS A 197 11.68 9.97 5.98
C LYS A 197 11.38 10.24 4.50
N VAL A 198 11.84 11.37 3.98
CA VAL A 198 11.72 11.74 2.56
C VAL A 198 13.12 12.00 1.99
N GLY A 199 13.46 11.35 0.88
CA GLY A 199 14.73 11.53 0.17
C GLY A 199 14.51 11.83 -1.31
N ILE A 200 15.30 12.74 -1.88
CA ILE A 200 15.24 13.15 -3.29
C ILE A 200 16.62 12.88 -3.92
N ASP A 201 16.66 12.13 -5.03
CA ASP A 201 17.88 11.94 -5.83
C ASP A 201 18.04 13.10 -6.81
N THR A 202 19.03 13.98 -6.62
CA THR A 202 19.19 15.17 -7.47
C THR A 202 20.07 14.94 -8.70
N LYS A 203 20.51 13.69 -8.96
CA LYS A 203 21.51 13.40 -10.00
C LYS A 203 21.01 13.57 -11.46
N GLY A 204 19.72 13.80 -11.70
CA GLY A 204 19.14 14.03 -13.02
C GLY A 204 18.89 15.50 -13.42
N ILE A 205 19.09 16.45 -12.50
CA ILE A 205 18.74 17.87 -12.75
C ILE A 205 19.90 18.56 -13.49
N GLU A 206 19.82 18.71 -14.81
CA GLU A 206 20.70 19.66 -15.52
C GLU A 206 20.41 21.09 -15.01
N PRO A 207 21.44 21.91 -14.68
CA PRO A 207 21.26 23.22 -14.04
C PRO A 207 20.75 24.32 -14.99
N LYS A 208 19.88 23.99 -15.96
CA LYS A 208 19.31 24.94 -16.92
C LYS A 208 17.88 25.32 -16.55
N GLY A 209 17.77 26.25 -15.60
CA GLY A 209 16.79 27.34 -15.67
C GLY A 209 15.32 26.98 -15.70
N THR A 210 14.82 26.17 -14.77
CA THR A 210 13.46 26.30 -14.20
C THR A 210 13.48 25.61 -12.84
N ASP A 211 13.06 26.29 -11.78
CA ASP A 211 13.11 25.82 -10.38
C ASP A 211 12.23 24.56 -10.21
N PRO A 212 12.79 23.34 -9.97
CA PRO A 212 11.97 22.15 -9.90
C PRO A 212 11.22 22.06 -8.57
N GLY A 213 9.97 22.51 -8.52
CA GLY A 213 9.19 22.65 -7.28
C GLY A 213 8.20 21.53 -7.01
N ALA A 214 8.65 20.33 -6.62
CA ALA A 214 7.74 19.37 -5.97
C ALA A 214 7.26 19.94 -4.63
N ILE A 215 5.94 20.02 -4.43
CA ILE A 215 5.36 20.50 -3.17
C ILE A 215 5.14 19.30 -2.26
N ILE A 216 5.93 19.20 -1.20
CA ILE A 216 5.83 18.11 -0.22
C ILE A 216 5.17 18.64 1.06
N LYS A 217 4.01 18.08 1.39
CA LYS A 217 3.28 18.33 2.65
C LYS A 217 3.48 17.13 3.56
N VAL A 218 4.12 17.36 4.71
CA VAL A 218 4.39 16.33 5.71
C VAL A 218 3.58 16.63 6.97
N GLY A 219 2.82 15.66 7.46
CA GLY A 219 2.08 15.73 8.71
C GLY A 219 2.37 14.53 9.61
N ILE A 220 2.65 14.79 10.89
CA ILE A 220 2.69 13.76 11.93
C ILE A 220 1.83 14.27 13.08
N GLU A 221 0.82 13.49 13.47
CA GLU A 221 -0.03 13.77 14.62
C GLU A 221 0.02 12.59 15.61
N PRO A 222 1.03 12.54 16.50
CA PRO A 222 1.06 11.59 17.61
C PRO A 222 0.20 12.12 18.76
N LYS A 223 -0.86 11.40 19.13
CA LYS A 223 -1.71 11.77 20.28
C LYS A 223 -1.54 10.79 21.43
N GLY A 224 -0.91 11.27 22.50
CA GLY A 224 -0.88 10.63 23.80
C GLY A 224 -2.29 10.60 24.41
N LEU A 225 -2.83 9.41 24.69
CA LEU A 225 -4.01 9.25 25.53
C LEU A 225 -3.57 9.22 26.99
N THR A 226 -4.00 10.21 27.78
CA THR A 226 -3.77 10.32 29.23
C THR A 226 -4.76 9.51 30.04
#